data_AF-A8I4E0-F1
#
_entry.id   AF-A8I4E0-F1
#
_cell.length_a   1.000
_cell.length_b   1.000
_cell.length_c   1.000
_cell.angle_alpha   90.00
_cell.angle_beta   90.00
_cell.angle_gamma   90.00
#
_symmetry.space_group_name_H-M   'P 1'
#
loop_
_entity.id
_entity.type
_entity.pdbx_description
1 polymer ?
#
loop_
_entity_poly.entity_id
_entity_poly.type
_entity_poly.pdbx_seq_one_letter_code
_entity_poly.pdbx_strand_id
1 'polypeptide(L)'
;MTETTLSQRGPISIQLTADDVARAYQLFQTQALLSARGVLSVLFLDLVTVGLTVFAIKALSGDDLPLPLAGMLAVLFPAVMIWSTRWRNGRLARRIFAQQKSLNQPFTLAWTDEALQTQAPQGDATLPWRDLVKMKQDRHMILFFESDALFRMVPRRVLSQAQQDDLLRTAETGMGGGK
;
A
#
# COMPACT_ATOMS: atom_id res chain seq x y z
N MET A 1 24.44 2.36 35.74
CA MET A 1 23.37 2.47 34.73
C MET A 1 23.67 1.42 33.68
N THR A 2 22.97 0.30 33.75
CA THR A 2 23.13 -0.84 32.85
C THR A 2 22.43 -0.49 31.54
N GLU A 3 23.21 -0.23 30.49
CA GLU A 3 22.69 -0.15 29.12
C GLU A 3 22.11 -1.52 28.77
N THR A 4 20.79 -1.62 28.78
CA THR A 4 20.05 -2.76 28.22
C THR A 4 20.32 -2.75 26.72
N THR A 5 21.38 -3.44 26.31
CA THR A 5 21.62 -3.85 24.93
C THR A 5 20.58 -4.91 24.57
N LEU A 6 19.33 -4.46 24.35
CA LEU A 6 18.35 -5.24 23.61
C LEU A 6 19.03 -5.64 22.30
N SER A 7 19.15 -6.95 22.05
CA SER A 7 19.80 -7.57 20.91
C SER A 7 19.45 -6.85 19.61
N GLN A 8 20.23 -5.82 19.27
CA GLN A 8 19.93 -4.95 18.15
C GLN A 8 20.29 -5.73 16.90
N ARG A 9 19.26 -6.18 16.18
CA ARG A 9 19.45 -6.90 14.92
C ARG A 9 19.78 -5.82 13.89
N GLY A 10 21.05 -5.86 13.47
CA GLY A 10 21.86 -4.68 13.15
C GLY A 10 21.34 -3.74 12.06
N PRO A 11 22.02 -2.59 11.88
CA PRO A 11 21.60 -1.59 10.91
C PRO A 11 21.86 -2.08 9.48
N ILE A 12 20.79 -2.38 8.75
CA ILE A 12 20.81 -2.75 7.35
C ILE A 12 20.60 -1.49 6.53
N SER A 13 21.56 -1.14 5.68
CA SER A 13 21.41 0.00 4.78
C SER A 13 20.44 -0.34 3.65
N ILE A 14 19.37 0.43 3.55
CA ILE A 14 18.30 0.29 2.57
C ILE A 14 18.33 1.49 1.64
N GLN A 15 18.47 1.21 0.34
CA GLN A 15 18.25 2.20 -0.70
C GLN A 15 17.04 1.78 -1.54
N LEU A 16 15.94 2.55 -1.42
CA LEU A 16 14.73 2.33 -2.19
C LEU A 16 14.94 2.74 -3.65
N THR A 17 14.48 1.89 -4.57
CA THR A 17 14.46 2.22 -6.00
C THR A 17 13.07 2.68 -6.42
N ALA A 18 12.95 3.43 -7.52
CA ALA A 18 11.67 3.88 -8.06
C ALA A 18 10.67 2.73 -8.30
N ASP A 19 11.19 1.56 -8.70
CA ASP A 19 10.38 0.36 -8.91
C ASP A 19 9.89 -0.27 -7.59
N ASP A 20 10.65 -0.12 -6.50
CA ASP A 20 10.23 -0.60 -5.17
C ASP A 20 9.04 0.23 -4.67
N VAL A 21 9.09 1.54 -4.85
CA VAL A 21 7.98 2.44 -4.47
C VAL A 21 6.75 2.23 -5.35
N ALA A 22 6.95 2.01 -6.66
CA ALA A 22 5.84 1.69 -7.56
C ALA A 22 5.13 0.38 -7.16
N ARG A 23 5.88 -0.65 -6.79
CA ARG A 23 5.33 -1.94 -6.33
C ARG A 23 4.62 -1.82 -4.98
N ALA A 24 5.16 -1.03 -4.05
CA ALA A 24 4.51 -0.80 -2.75
C ALA A 24 3.15 -0.11 -2.92
N TYR A 25 3.06 0.90 -3.79
CA TYR A 25 1.79 1.57 -4.10
C TYR A 25 0.81 0.65 -4.85
N GLN A 26 1.30 -0.22 -5.73
CA GLN A 26 0.46 -1.23 -6.38
C GLN A 26 -0.11 -2.22 -5.36
N LEU A 27 0.70 -2.69 -4.41
CA LEU A 27 0.28 -3.62 -3.35
C LEU A 27 -0.73 -2.98 -2.38
N PHE A 28 -0.51 -1.71 -2.02
CA PHE A 28 -1.47 -0.95 -1.22
C PHE A 28 -2.83 -0.87 -1.92
N GLN A 29 -2.84 -0.56 -3.23
CA GLN A 29 -4.08 -0.33 -3.96
C GLN A 29 -4.79 -1.58 -4.44
N THR A 30 -4.09 -2.67 -4.78
CA THR A 30 -4.75 -3.94 -5.06
C THR A 30 -5.61 -4.36 -3.89
N GLN A 31 -5.12 -4.17 -2.67
CA GLN A 31 -5.86 -4.56 -1.48
C GLN A 31 -6.88 -3.52 -1.03
N ALA A 32 -6.71 -2.24 -1.36
CA ALA A 32 -7.74 -1.22 -1.17
C ALA A 32 -8.93 -1.43 -2.14
N LEU A 33 -8.65 -1.73 -3.42
CA LEU A 33 -9.67 -2.02 -4.43
C LEU A 33 -10.35 -3.39 -4.22
N LEU A 34 -9.65 -4.37 -3.64
CA LEU A 34 -10.22 -5.65 -3.23
C LEU A 34 -10.87 -5.60 -1.83
N SER A 35 -10.79 -4.46 -1.13
CA SER A 35 -11.51 -4.29 0.13
C SER A 35 -12.99 -4.09 -0.16
N ALA A 36 -13.86 -4.65 0.69
CA ALA A 36 -15.31 -4.56 0.52
C ALA A 36 -15.79 -3.11 0.37
N ARG A 37 -15.14 -2.15 1.03
CA ARG A 37 -15.43 -0.72 0.92
C ARG A 37 -15.01 -0.13 -0.43
N GLY A 38 -13.83 -0.49 -0.92
CA GLY A 38 -13.35 -0.05 -2.24
C GLY A 38 -14.22 -0.58 -3.37
N VAL A 39 -14.57 -1.87 -3.34
CA VAL A 39 -15.51 -2.48 -4.29
C VAL A 39 -16.87 -1.79 -4.22
N LEU A 40 -17.40 -1.58 -3.01
CA LEU A 40 -18.70 -0.93 -2.83
C LEU A 40 -18.71 0.51 -3.38
N SER A 41 -17.65 1.30 -3.14
CA SER A 41 -17.55 2.65 -3.69
C SER A 41 -17.45 2.65 -5.22
N VAL A 42 -16.73 1.68 -5.81
CA VAL A 42 -16.65 1.54 -7.26
C VAL A 42 -18.01 1.17 -7.85
N LEU A 43 -18.69 0.17 -7.28
CA LEU A 43 -20.02 -0.26 -7.72
C LEU A 43 -21.06 0.86 -7.55
N PHE A 44 -20.96 1.66 -6.49
CA PHE A 44 -21.85 2.81 -6.29
C PHE A 44 -21.64 3.88 -7.36
N LEU A 45 -20.38 4.26 -7.62
CA LEU A 45 -20.06 5.24 -8.66
C LEU A 45 -20.51 4.74 -10.05
N ASP A 46 -20.31 3.44 -10.30
CA ASP A 46 -20.73 2.79 -11.54
C ASP A 46 -22.25 2.82 -11.70
N LEU A 47 -23.00 2.42 -10.67
CA LEU A 47 -24.46 2.47 -10.65
C LEU A 47 -24.99 3.89 -10.93
N VAL A 48 -24.39 4.90 -10.29
CA VAL A 48 -24.75 6.32 -10.52
C VAL A 48 -24.47 6.72 -11.97
N THR A 49 -23.34 6.30 -12.53
CA THR A 49 -22.94 6.66 -13.90
C THR A 49 -23.82 5.97 -14.94
N VAL A 50 -24.09 4.68 -14.78
CA VAL A 50 -25.01 3.93 -15.65
C VAL A 50 -26.42 4.52 -15.55
N GLY A 51 -26.90 4.82 -14.34
CA GLY A 51 -28.19 5.45 -14.12
C GLY A 51 -28.33 6.82 -14.80
N LEU A 52 -27.31 7.68 -14.68
CA LEU A 52 -27.23 8.97 -15.38
C LEU A 52 -27.23 8.80 -16.91
N THR A 53 -26.54 7.78 -17.41
CA THR A 53 -26.45 7.52 -18.86
C THR A 53 -27.80 7.07 -19.41
N VAL A 54 -28.49 6.14 -18.72
CA VAL A 54 -29.84 5.69 -19.09
C VAL A 54 -30.83 6.85 -19.03
N PHE A 55 -30.77 7.66 -17.97
CA PHE A 55 -31.62 8.83 -17.80
C PHE A 55 -31.40 9.86 -18.91
N ALA A 56 -30.15 10.16 -19.24
CA ALA A 56 -29.80 11.12 -20.29
C ALA A 56 -30.28 10.65 -21.67
N ILE A 57 -30.09 9.38 -22.01
CA ILE A 57 -30.56 8.81 -23.28
C ILE A 57 -32.09 8.89 -23.37
N LYS A 58 -32.80 8.50 -22.31
CA LYS A 58 -34.26 8.60 -22.27
C LYS A 58 -34.76 10.04 -22.38
N ALA A 59 -34.09 10.98 -21.70
CA ALA A 59 -34.46 12.39 -21.71
C ALA A 59 -34.19 13.08 -23.06
N LEU A 60 -33.12 12.68 -23.78
CA LEU A 60 -32.71 13.30 -25.04
C LEU A 60 -33.33 12.64 -26.27
N SER A 61 -33.49 11.32 -26.27
CA SER A 61 -33.91 10.55 -27.45
C SER A 61 -35.36 10.08 -27.36
N GLY A 62 -35.97 10.05 -26.16
CA GLY A 62 -37.31 9.49 -25.94
C GLY A 62 -37.37 7.96 -25.98
N ASP A 63 -36.36 7.31 -26.55
CA ASP A 63 -36.21 5.86 -26.62
C ASP A 63 -35.58 5.26 -25.35
N ASP A 64 -35.95 4.02 -25.04
CA ASP A 64 -35.30 3.25 -23.98
C ASP A 64 -33.95 2.68 -24.47
N LEU A 65 -32.94 2.68 -23.59
CA LEU A 65 -31.64 2.09 -23.90
C LEU A 65 -31.79 0.57 -24.12
N PRO A 66 -31.28 0.01 -25.24
CA PRO A 66 -31.33 -1.43 -25.47
C PRO A 66 -30.62 -2.20 -24.34
N LEU A 67 -31.29 -3.21 -23.78
CA LEU A 67 -30.74 -4.11 -22.75
C LEU A 67 -29.32 -4.62 -23.02
N PRO A 68 -28.92 -5.03 -24.25
CA PRO A 68 -27.55 -5.48 -24.50
C PRO A 68 -26.50 -4.35 -24.37
N LEU A 69 -26.84 -3.11 -24.74
CA LEU A 69 -25.98 -1.94 -24.56
C LEU A 69 -25.84 -1.58 -23.09
N ALA A 70 -26.94 -1.64 -22.33
CA ALA A 70 -26.92 -1.42 -20.89
C ALA A 70 -26.01 -2.43 -20.16
N GLY A 71 -26.12 -3.72 -20.51
CA GLY A 71 -25.26 -4.76 -19.98
C GLY A 71 -23.78 -4.57 -20.35
N MET A 72 -23.49 -4.14 -21.58
CA MET A 72 -22.13 -3.86 -22.02
C MET A 72 -21.50 -2.71 -21.24
N LEU A 73 -22.24 -1.62 -20.99
CA LEU A 73 -21.76 -0.49 -20.20
C LEU A 73 -21.53 -0.89 -18.74
N ALA A 74 -22.45 -1.65 -18.12
CA ALA A 74 -22.31 -2.13 -16.74
C ALA A 74 -21.08 -3.02 -16.50
N VAL A 75 -20.50 -3.61 -17.56
CA VAL A 75 -19.28 -4.42 -17.45
C VAL A 75 -18.03 -3.65 -17.87
N LEU A 76 -18.10 -2.90 -18.97
CA LEU A 76 -16.93 -2.18 -19.51
C LEU A 76 -16.53 -0.99 -18.66
N PHE A 77 -17.49 -0.26 -18.10
CA PHE A 77 -17.22 0.94 -17.30
C PHE A 77 -16.44 0.64 -16.01
N PRO A 78 -16.83 -0.35 -15.17
CA PRO A 78 -16.03 -0.70 -14.00
C PRO A 78 -14.68 -1.31 -14.40
N ALA A 79 -14.61 -2.09 -15.48
CA ALA A 79 -13.36 -2.65 -15.98
C ALA A 79 -12.35 -1.55 -16.40
N VAL A 80 -12.81 -0.54 -17.15
CA VAL A 80 -12.00 0.62 -17.56
C VAL A 80 -11.63 1.50 -16.36
N MET A 81 -12.52 1.68 -15.39
CA MET A 81 -12.23 2.44 -14.18
C MET A 81 -11.16 1.75 -13.32
N ILE A 82 -11.24 0.43 -13.15
CA ILE A 82 -10.23 -0.37 -12.46
C ILE A 82 -8.90 -0.36 -13.23
N TRP A 83 -8.93 -0.47 -14.56
CA TRP A 83 -7.72 -0.40 -15.38
C TRP A 83 -7.04 0.97 -15.27
N SER A 84 -7.81 2.05 -15.43
CA SER A 84 -7.30 3.42 -15.49
C SER A 84 -6.72 3.88 -14.16
N THR A 85 -7.33 3.49 -13.04
CA THR A 85 -6.75 3.71 -11.70
C THR A 85 -5.40 3.02 -11.61
N ARG A 86 -5.30 1.71 -11.87
CA ARG A 86 -4.02 0.96 -11.85
C ARG A 86 -2.93 1.62 -12.70
N TRP A 87 -3.25 2.12 -13.89
CA TRP A 87 -2.26 2.76 -14.76
C TRP A 87 -1.82 4.14 -14.22
N ARG A 88 -2.76 5.02 -13.84
CA ARG A 88 -2.46 6.35 -13.31
C ARG A 88 -1.53 6.27 -12.09
N ASN A 89 -1.71 5.25 -11.28
CA ASN A 89 -0.97 5.03 -10.05
C ASN A 89 0.52 4.73 -10.25
N GLY A 90 0.90 4.00 -11.30
CA GLY A 90 2.32 3.77 -11.59
C GLY A 90 3.05 5.08 -11.91
N ARG A 91 2.39 6.01 -12.61
CA ARG A 91 2.93 7.35 -12.90
C ARG A 91 2.93 8.24 -11.66
N LEU A 92 1.88 8.18 -10.84
CA LEU A 92 1.79 8.90 -9.57
C LEU A 92 2.85 8.42 -8.57
N ALA A 93 3.07 7.12 -8.41
CA ALA A 93 4.11 6.57 -7.54
C ALA A 93 5.51 7.01 -7.98
N ARG A 94 5.80 7.00 -9.28
CA ARG A 94 7.05 7.54 -9.83
C ARG A 94 7.19 9.04 -9.60
N ARG A 95 6.10 9.81 -9.70
CA ARG A 95 6.09 11.24 -9.36
C ARG A 95 6.31 11.48 -7.86
N ILE A 96 5.66 10.71 -6.99
CA ILE A 96 5.83 10.80 -5.54
C ILE A 96 7.28 10.48 -5.17
N PHE A 97 7.88 9.43 -5.76
CA PHE A 97 9.30 9.11 -5.60
C PHE A 97 10.22 10.26 -6.09
N ALA A 98 9.91 10.87 -7.24
CA ALA A 98 10.67 12.01 -7.75
C ALA A 98 10.53 13.26 -6.86
N GLN A 99 9.39 13.44 -6.18
CA GLN A 99 9.11 14.58 -5.32
C GLN A 99 9.63 14.38 -3.89
N GLN A 100 9.57 13.16 -3.35
CA GLN A 100 10.03 12.82 -2.01
C GLN A 100 11.52 12.49 -2.05
N LYS A 101 12.36 13.54 -1.99
CA LYS A 101 13.82 13.39 -1.84
C LYS A 101 14.22 12.54 -0.62
N SER A 102 13.35 12.45 0.39
CA SER A 102 13.48 11.57 1.56
C SER A 102 13.60 10.09 1.22
N LEU A 103 12.82 9.62 0.24
CA LEU A 103 12.83 8.22 -0.19
C LEU A 103 14.04 7.86 -1.05
N ASN A 104 14.69 8.87 -1.65
CA ASN A 104 15.87 8.69 -2.50
C ASN A 104 17.16 8.51 -1.70
N GLN A 105 17.15 8.83 -0.40
CA GLN A 105 18.33 8.72 0.43
C GLN A 105 18.40 7.34 1.11
N PRO A 106 19.61 6.76 1.22
CA PRO A 106 19.78 5.52 1.97
C PRO A 106 19.40 5.76 3.43
N PHE A 107 18.64 4.84 4.00
CA PHE A 107 18.33 4.81 5.42
C PHE A 107 18.74 3.47 5.99
N THR A 108 19.18 3.44 7.25
CA THR A 108 19.44 2.19 7.95
C THR A 108 18.19 1.71 8.66
N LEU A 109 17.98 0.40 8.65
CA LEU A 109 16.91 -0.28 9.36
C LEU A 109 17.54 -1.20 10.40
N ALA A 110 17.15 -1.04 11.66
CA ALA A 110 17.46 -1.97 12.74
C ALA A 110 16.15 -2.34 13.43
N TRP A 111 16.12 -3.49 14.10
CA TRP A 111 14.95 -3.85 14.90
C TRP A 111 15.34 -4.56 16.18
N THR A 112 14.49 -4.37 17.19
CA THR A 112 14.55 -5.02 18.48
C THR A 112 13.28 -5.83 18.69
N ASP A 113 13.19 -6.52 19.82
CA ASP A 113 11.96 -7.24 20.19
C ASP A 113 10.76 -6.31 20.46
N GLU A 114 11.00 -5.00 20.63
CA GLU A 114 9.99 -4.02 21.01
C GLU A 114 9.66 -2.99 19.91
N ALA A 115 10.62 -2.66 19.05
CA ALA A 115 10.46 -1.62 18.05
C ALA A 115 11.26 -1.84 16.76
N LEU A 116 10.75 -1.23 15.69
CA LEU A 116 11.44 -1.00 14.44
C LEU A 116 12.15 0.35 14.48
N GLN A 117 13.45 0.37 14.26
CA GLN A 117 14.26 1.59 14.23
C GLN A 117 14.70 1.87 12.80
N THR A 118 14.46 3.09 12.32
CA THR A 118 15.02 3.57 11.05
C THR A 118 15.83 4.82 11.29
N GLN A 119 17.05 4.88 10.75
CA GLN A 119 17.82 6.12 10.72
C GLN A 119 17.94 6.59 9.28
N ALA A 120 17.40 7.76 8.98
CA ALA A 120 17.56 8.42 7.70
C ALA A 120 18.31 9.75 7.92
N PRO A 121 18.99 10.29 6.89
CA PRO A 121 19.63 11.61 7.02
C PRO A 121 18.68 12.75 7.37
N GLN A 122 17.37 12.53 7.25
CA GLN A 122 16.31 13.49 7.54
C GLN A 122 15.69 13.31 8.94
N GLY A 123 16.04 12.25 9.65
CA GLY A 123 15.55 11.97 10.98
C GLY A 123 15.62 10.49 11.34
N ASP A 124 15.78 10.24 12.63
CA ASP A 124 15.67 8.93 13.24
C ASP A 124 14.22 8.70 13.66
N ALA A 125 13.71 7.51 13.40
CA ALA A 125 12.34 7.16 13.74
C ALA A 125 12.30 5.75 14.36
N THR A 126 11.93 5.71 15.63
CA THR A 126 11.67 4.49 16.39
C THR A 126 10.17 4.26 16.42
N LEU A 127 9.75 3.11 15.93
CA LEU A 127 8.35 2.72 15.81
C LEU A 127 8.09 1.46 16.62
N PRO A 128 7.42 1.57 17.78
CA PRO A 128 7.04 0.42 18.58
C PRO A 128 6.15 -0.54 17.78
N TRP A 129 6.37 -1.85 17.92
CA TRP A 129 5.56 -2.84 17.19
C TRP A 129 4.07 -2.75 17.51
N ARG A 130 3.72 -2.38 18.75
CA ARG A 130 2.35 -2.16 19.22
C ARG A 130 1.61 -1.02 18.51
N ASP A 131 2.33 -0.05 17.95
CA ASP A 131 1.73 1.11 17.29
C ASP A 131 1.44 0.82 15.81
N LEU A 132 1.85 -0.35 15.32
CA LEU A 132 1.53 -0.80 13.97
C LEU A 132 0.11 -1.34 13.91
N VAL A 133 -0.65 -0.80 12.97
CA VAL A 133 -2.04 -1.22 12.73
C VAL A 133 -2.10 -2.54 11.97
N LYS A 134 -1.14 -2.77 11.06
CA LYS A 134 -1.08 -3.97 10.21
C LYS A 134 0.29 -4.15 9.59
N MET A 135 0.64 -5.41 9.35
CA MET A 135 1.78 -5.82 8.52
C MET A 135 1.28 -6.48 7.25
N LYS A 136 1.93 -6.21 6.12
CA LYS A 136 1.69 -6.89 4.85
C LYS A 136 3.01 -7.29 4.22
N GLN A 137 3.01 -8.41 3.52
CA GLN A 137 4.19 -8.88 2.81
C GLN A 137 3.84 -9.41 1.42
N ASP A 138 4.77 -9.25 0.49
CA ASP A 138 4.76 -9.86 -0.83
C ASP A 138 6.14 -10.50 -1.10
N ARG A 139 6.34 -11.09 -2.28
CA ARG A 139 7.61 -11.69 -2.70
C ARG A 139 8.77 -10.71 -2.69
N HIS A 140 8.51 -9.41 -2.84
CA HIS A 140 9.56 -8.40 -2.99
C HIS A 140 9.73 -7.48 -1.76
N MET A 141 8.72 -7.32 -0.92
CA MET A 141 8.68 -6.27 0.09
C MET A 141 7.78 -6.59 1.26
N ILE A 142 8.15 -6.06 2.42
CA ILE A 142 7.38 -6.07 3.66
C ILE A 142 6.97 -4.62 3.94
N LEU A 143 5.68 -4.42 4.21
CA LEU A 143 5.06 -3.14 4.50
C LEU A 143 4.53 -3.14 5.94
N PHE A 144 4.97 -2.18 6.73
CA PHE A 144 4.49 -1.95 8.09
C PHE A 144 3.65 -0.69 8.10
N PHE A 145 2.39 -0.78 8.54
CA PHE A 145 1.45 0.34 8.52
C PHE A 145 1.34 0.97 9.90
N GLU A 146 1.70 2.25 9.98
CA GLU A 146 1.46 3.11 11.16
C GLU A 146 0.03 3.64 11.16
N SER A 147 -0.54 3.85 9.97
CA SER A 147 -1.94 4.23 9.78
C SER A 147 -2.45 3.71 8.43
N ASP A 148 -3.68 4.04 8.05
CA ASP A 148 -4.19 3.67 6.72
C ASP A 148 -3.45 4.35 5.56
N ALA A 149 -2.83 5.50 5.79
CA ALA A 149 -2.11 6.26 4.77
C ALA A 149 -0.58 6.23 4.93
N LEU A 150 -0.08 5.87 6.12
CA LEU A 150 1.34 5.88 6.43
C LEU A 150 1.88 4.45 6.59
N PHE A 151 2.89 4.11 5.80
CA PHE A 151 3.55 2.81 5.84
C PHE A 151 5.05 2.91 5.60
N ARG A 152 5.81 2.02 6.24
CA ARG A 152 7.24 1.82 6.03
C ARG A 152 7.49 0.66 5.10
N MET A 153 8.42 0.86 4.16
CA MET A 153 8.77 -0.12 3.13
C MET A 153 10.10 -0.77 3.46
N VAL A 154 10.10 -2.10 3.55
CA VAL A 154 11.31 -2.91 3.77
C VAL A 154 11.48 -3.89 2.59
N PRO A 155 12.39 -3.62 1.64
CA PRO A 155 12.68 -4.54 0.54
C PRO A 155 13.24 -5.87 1.07
N ARG A 156 12.70 -7.00 0.61
CA ARG A 156 13.21 -8.32 1.03
C ARG A 156 14.61 -8.61 0.49
N ARG A 157 14.98 -8.00 -0.65
CA ARG A 157 16.29 -8.17 -1.30
C ARG A 157 17.48 -7.71 -0.44
N VAL A 158 17.27 -6.84 0.54
CA VAL A 158 18.34 -6.37 1.44
C VAL A 158 18.46 -7.22 2.72
N LEU A 159 17.51 -8.12 2.94
CA LEU A 159 17.48 -9.02 4.10
C LEU A 159 17.87 -10.43 3.67
N SER A 160 18.75 -11.09 4.43
CA SER A 160 18.93 -12.55 4.31
C SER A 160 17.65 -13.29 4.72
N GLN A 161 17.47 -14.54 4.27
CA GLN A 161 16.29 -15.33 4.64
C GLN A 161 16.10 -15.43 6.15
N ALA A 162 17.19 -15.66 6.90
CA ALA A 162 17.15 -15.71 8.36
C ALA A 162 16.71 -14.38 8.99
N GLN A 163 17.16 -13.25 8.45
CA GLN A 163 16.73 -11.93 8.92
C GLN A 163 15.27 -11.63 8.59
N GLN A 164 14.77 -12.10 7.44
CA GLN A 164 13.37 -11.96 7.09
C GLN A 164 12.49 -12.76 8.06
N ASP A 165 12.83 -14.02 8.31
CA ASP A 165 12.06 -14.89 9.19
C ASP A 165 12.07 -14.39 10.64
N ASP A 166 13.20 -13.84 11.09
CA ASP A 166 13.31 -13.22 12.39
C ASP A 166 12.52 -11.91 12.50
N LEU A 167 12.65 -10.99 11.54
CA LEU A 167 11.90 -9.75 11.51
C LEU A 167 10.38 -9.98 11.55
N LEU A 168 9.90 -10.94 10.74
CA LEU A 168 8.49 -11.28 10.68
C LEU A 168 8.01 -11.87 12.01
N ARG A 169 8.76 -12.80 12.60
CA ARG A 169 8.42 -13.39 13.90
C ARG A 169 8.35 -12.34 15.01
N THR A 170 9.33 -11.45 15.06
CA THR A 170 9.39 -10.38 16.06
C THR A 170 8.23 -9.41 15.87
N ALA A 171 7.93 -9.01 14.63
CA ALA A 171 6.82 -8.12 14.34
C ALA A 171 5.46 -8.77 14.68
N GLU A 172 5.25 -10.05 14.34
CA GLU A 172 4.03 -10.78 14.67
C GLU A 172 3.81 -10.88 16.18
N THR A 173 4.88 -11.15 16.93
CA THR A 173 4.84 -11.23 18.39
C THR A 173 4.56 -9.85 19.01
N GLY A 174 5.25 -8.81 18.55
CA GLY A 174 5.13 -7.44 19.06
C GLY A 174 3.79 -6.77 18.72
N MET A 175 3.21 -7.05 17.55
CA MET A 175 1.87 -6.55 17.17
C MET A 175 0.75 -7.36 17.83
N GLY A 176 0.95 -8.67 18.04
CA GLY A 176 -0.06 -9.58 18.59
C GLY A 176 -0.19 -9.55 20.12
N GLY A 177 0.86 -9.14 20.83
CA GLY A 177 0.90 -9.08 22.30
C GLY A 177 0.07 -7.95 22.95
N GLY A 178 -0.63 -7.14 22.14
CA GLY A 178 -1.49 -6.04 22.61
C GLY A 178 -2.97 -6.39 22.74
N LYS A 179 -3.33 -7.69 22.78
CA LYS A 179 -4.70 -8.15 23.06
C LYS A 179 -4.88 -8.58 24.51
#